data_AF-A0A973T4H1-F1
#
_entry.id   AF-A0A973T4H1-F1
#
_cell.length_a   1.000
_cell.length_b   1.000
_cell.length_c   1.000
_cell.angle_alpha   90.00
_cell.angle_beta   90.00
_cell.angle_gamma   90.00
#
_symmetry.space_group_name_H-M   'P 1'
#
loop_
_entity.id
_entity.type
_entity.pdbx_description
1 polymer ?
#
loop_
_entity_poly.entity_id
_entity_poly.type
_entity_poly.pdbx_seq_one_letter_code
_entity_poly.pdbx_strand_id
1 'polypeptide(L)'
;QELRQDPAFTDLLLEDPSVWGVQSLDADGVVVRLAVKTVPQQQWGVTRELRRRVKGGLDEAGIDIPFPQHTVWLRTDNPAQVPVS
;
A
#
# COMPACT_ATOMS: atom_id res chain seq x y z
N GLN A 1 4.50 13.76 9.04
CA GLN A 1 5.47 14.81 8.64
C GLN A 1 5.87 14.61 7.18
N GLU A 2 5.82 15.66 6.36
CA GLU A 2 6.11 15.59 4.92
C GLU A 2 7.59 15.29 4.65
N LEU A 3 7.89 14.49 3.61
CA LEU A 3 9.26 14.10 3.27
C LEU A 3 10.15 15.30 2.94
N ARG A 4 9.60 16.30 2.23
CA ARG A 4 10.37 17.47 1.81
C ARG A 4 10.84 18.34 2.97
N GLN A 5 10.11 18.34 4.08
CA GLN A 5 10.46 19.11 5.27
C GLN A 5 11.51 18.42 6.14
N ASP A 6 11.90 17.18 5.79
CA ASP A 6 12.93 16.44 6.51
C ASP A 6 14.32 16.87 6.03
N PRO A 7 15.18 17.45 6.89
CA PRO A 7 16.54 17.86 6.52
C PRO A 7 17.39 16.73 5.93
N ALA A 8 17.12 15.46 6.29
CA ALA A 8 17.85 14.32 5.74
C ALA A 8 17.48 14.01 4.28
N PHE A 9 16.33 14.50 3.80
CA PHE A 9 15.79 14.17 2.47
C PHE A 9 15.56 15.39 1.58
N THR A 10 15.47 16.61 2.12
CA THR A 10 15.18 17.82 1.34
C THR A 10 16.12 18.00 0.14
N ASP A 11 17.43 17.81 0.33
CA ASP A 11 18.43 17.98 -0.72
C ASP A 11 18.49 16.80 -1.71
N LEU A 12 17.78 15.71 -1.41
CA LEU A 12 17.72 14.53 -2.26
C LEU A 12 16.56 14.60 -3.26
N LEU A 13 15.58 15.47 -3.02
CA LEU A 13 14.38 15.64 -3.83
C LEU A 13 14.57 16.76 -4.85
N LEU A 14 14.42 16.42 -6.13
CA LEU A 14 14.49 17.41 -7.22
C LEU A 14 13.16 18.14 -7.43
N GLU A 15 12.05 17.52 -7.03
CA GLU A 15 10.71 18.08 -7.09
C GLU A 15 9.84 17.52 -5.94
N ASP A 16 8.68 18.13 -5.71
CA ASP A 16 7.74 17.62 -4.72
C ASP A 16 7.25 16.21 -5.07
N PRO A 17 7.13 15.31 -4.07
CA PRO A 17 6.40 14.07 -4.26
C PRO A 17 4.97 14.38 -4.71
N SER A 18 4.52 13.72 -5.78
CA SER A 18 3.21 13.94 -6.38
C SER A 18 2.39 12.65 -6.35
N VAL A 19 1.21 12.70 -5.76
CA VAL A 19 0.23 11.62 -5.81
C VAL A 19 -0.59 11.79 -7.08
N TRP A 20 -0.43 10.85 -8.02
CA TRP A 20 -1.16 10.87 -9.29
C TRP A 20 -2.56 10.26 -9.16
N GLY A 21 -2.87 9.69 -8.00
CA GLY A 21 -4.18 9.11 -7.69
C GLY A 21 -4.25 7.62 -8.01
N VAL A 22 -5.48 7.13 -8.18
CA VAL A 22 -5.79 5.72 -8.42
C VAL A 22 -5.30 5.31 -9.80
N GLN A 23 -4.45 4.29 -9.83
CA GLN A 23 -3.93 3.66 -11.03
C GLN A 23 -4.77 2.44 -11.44
N SER A 24 -5.25 1.63 -10.49
CA SER A 24 -6.14 0.49 -10.72
C SER A 24 -7.00 0.17 -9.51
N LEU A 25 -8.12 -0.51 -9.78
CA LEU A 25 -9.00 -1.17 -8.81
C LEU A 25 -8.97 -2.66 -9.13
N ASP A 26 -8.36 -3.44 -8.27
CA ASP A 26 -8.12 -4.87 -8.45
C ASP A 26 -9.00 -5.68 -7.46
N ALA A 27 -9.10 -6.99 -7.68
CA ALA A 27 -9.92 -7.87 -6.82
C ALA A 27 -9.52 -7.79 -5.33
N ASP A 28 -8.24 -7.55 -5.10
CA ASP A 28 -7.63 -7.52 -3.77
C ASP A 28 -7.15 -6.12 -3.38
N GLY A 29 -7.66 -5.04 -3.98
CA GLY A 29 -7.38 -3.69 -3.48
C GLY A 29 -7.32 -2.56 -4.50
N VAL A 30 -6.76 -1.43 -4.07
CA VAL A 30 -6.60 -0.20 -4.87
C VAL A 30 -5.13 0.11 -5.02
N VAL A 31 -4.67 0.30 -6.25
CA VAL A 31 -3.30 0.76 -6.52
C VAL A 31 -3.32 2.27 -6.69
N VAL A 32 -2.56 2.99 -5.84
CA VAL A 32 -2.37 4.43 -5.94
C VAL A 32 -0.93 4.72 -6.34
N ARG A 33 -0.74 5.62 -7.30
CA ARG A 33 0.60 5.98 -7.81
C ARG A 33 1.13 7.23 -7.13
N LEU A 34 2.31 7.10 -6.53
CA LEU A 34 3.14 8.19 -6.03
C LEU A 34 4.38 8.31 -6.92
N ALA A 35 4.64 9.51 -7.44
CA ALA A 35 5.83 9.82 -8.22
C ALA A 35 6.75 10.75 -7.41
N VAL A 36 8.05 10.51 -7.49
CA VAL A 36 9.07 11.34 -6.88
C VAL A 36 10.30 11.34 -7.77
N LYS A 37 10.96 12.49 -7.90
CA LYS A 37 12.21 12.63 -8.62
C LYS A 37 13.31 13.00 -7.64
N THR A 38 14.38 12.23 -7.70
CA THR A 38 15.49 12.34 -6.76
C THR A 38 16.80 12.57 -7.52
N VAL A 39 17.82 13.01 -6.79
CA VAL A 39 19.19 12.93 -7.32
C VAL A 39 19.58 11.46 -7.59
N PRO A 40 20.49 11.19 -8.55
CA PRO A 40 20.88 9.83 -8.91
C PRO A 40 21.38 9.01 -7.72
N GLN A 41 21.07 7.71 -7.72
CA GLN A 41 21.41 6.71 -6.69
C GLN A 41 20.69 6.87 -5.35
N GLN A 42 19.93 7.94 -5.13
CA GLN A 42 19.19 8.16 -3.88
C GLN A 42 17.76 7.62 -3.93
N GLN A 43 17.31 7.15 -5.09
CA GLN A 43 15.94 6.67 -5.30
C GLN A 43 15.53 5.58 -4.30
N TRP A 44 16.45 4.68 -3.93
CA TRP A 44 16.13 3.58 -3.01
C TRP A 44 15.90 4.06 -1.58
N GLY A 45 16.75 4.98 -1.09
CA GLY A 45 16.63 5.56 0.25
C GLY A 45 15.35 6.37 0.38
N VAL A 46 15.09 7.24 -0.59
CA VAL A 46 13.86 8.05 -0.66
C VAL A 46 12.61 7.17 -0.75
N THR A 47 12.61 6.16 -1.62
CA THR A 47 11.46 5.25 -1.78
C THR A 47 11.17 4.46 -0.50
N ARG A 48 12.22 4.00 0.20
CA ARG A 48 12.07 3.28 1.46
C ARG A 48 11.42 4.15 2.53
N GLU A 49 11.88 5.38 2.67
CA GLU A 49 11.34 6.32 3.65
C GLU A 49 9.89 6.72 3.31
N LEU A 50 9.58 6.95 2.03
CA LEU A 50 8.20 7.17 1.58
C LEU A 50 7.29 6.00 1.95
N ARG A 51 7.70 4.77 1.68
CA ARG A 51 6.92 3.57 2.06
C ARG A 51 6.68 3.49 3.56
N ARG A 52 7.69 3.81 4.38
CA ARG A 52 7.56 3.83 5.84
C ARG A 52 6.51 4.85 6.30
N ARG A 53 6.56 6.07 5.75
CA ARG A 53 5.60 7.15 6.08
C ARG A 53 4.20 6.84 5.59
N VAL A 54 4.07 6.32 4.37
CA VAL A 54 2.78 5.88 3.82
C VAL A 54 2.18 4.80 4.70
N LYS A 55 2.95 3.77 5.07
CA LYS A 55 2.47 2.73 6.01
C LYS A 55 1.99 3.34 7.32
N GLY A 56 2.80 4.18 7.95
CA GLY A 56 2.43 4.83 9.21
C GLY A 56 1.14 5.65 9.10
N GLY A 57 0.98 6.42 8.02
CA GLY A 57 -0.24 7.19 7.77
C GLY A 57 -1.47 6.32 7.48
N LEU A 58 -1.30 5.18 6.79
CA LEU A 58 -2.39 4.21 6.59
C LEU A 58 -2.78 3.55 7.91
N ASP A 59 -1.80 3.14 8.73
CA ASP A 59 -2.04 2.55 10.06
C ASP A 59 -2.81 3.54 10.96
N GLU A 60 -2.39 4.81 11.00
CA GLU A 60 -3.03 5.88 11.78
C GLU A 60 -4.47 6.16 11.32
N ALA A 61 -4.73 6.01 10.02
CA ALA A 61 -6.06 6.15 9.43
C ALA A 61 -6.95 4.90 9.58
N GLY A 62 -6.43 3.81 10.16
CA GLY A 62 -7.14 2.53 10.27
C GLY A 62 -7.37 1.83 8.92
N ILE A 63 -6.50 2.09 7.94
CA ILE A 63 -6.56 1.46 6.61
C ILE A 63 -5.67 0.23 6.63
N ASP A 64 -6.29 -0.94 6.68
CA ASP A 64 -5.59 -2.22 6.59
C ASP A 64 -5.13 -2.53 5.16
N ILE A 65 -3.95 -3.16 5.05
CA ILE A 65 -3.44 -3.64 3.77
C ILE A 65 -4.29 -4.84 3.34
N PRO A 66 -4.86 -4.82 2.12
CA PRO A 66 -5.74 -5.88 1.69
C PRO A 66 -4.98 -7.19 1.48
N PHE A 67 -5.63 -8.29 1.86
CA PHE A 67 -5.17 -9.65 1.63
C PHE A 67 -6.21 -10.38 0.77
N PRO A 68 -5.81 -11.32 -0.10
CA PRO A 68 -6.74 -12.03 -0.95
C PRO A 68 -7.79 -12.77 -0.12
N GLN A 69 -9.07 -12.52 -0.40
CA GLN A 69 -10.19 -13.23 0.24
C GLN A 69 -10.78 -14.24 -0.74
N HIS A 70 -10.75 -15.52 -0.35
CA HIS A 70 -11.34 -16.60 -1.14
C HIS A 70 -12.58 -17.15 -0.43
N THR A 71 -13.72 -17.11 -1.12
CA THR A 71 -14.92 -17.83 -0.68
C THR A 71 -14.86 -19.25 -1.24
N VAL A 72 -14.74 -20.25 -0.37
CA VAL A 72 -14.74 -21.67 -0.74
C VAL A 72 -16.14 -22.26 -0.54
N TRP A 73 -16.75 -22.72 -1.62
CA TRP A 73 -18.00 -23.47 -1.56
C TRP A 73 -17.70 -24.97 -1.45
N LEU A 74 -17.89 -25.54 -0.27
CA LEU A 74 -17.80 -26.99 -0.09
C LEU A 74 -19.10 -27.63 -0.58
N ARG A 75 -19.04 -28.28 -1.75
CA ARG A 75 -20.14 -29.14 -2.21
C ARG A 75 -19.94 -30.53 -1.64
N THR A 76 -20.66 -30.85 -0.58
CA THR A 76 -20.76 -32.21 -0.08
C THR A 76 -21.69 -33.00 -1.00
N ASP A 77 -21.17 -34.07 -1.60
CA ASP A 77 -21.91 -35.05 -2.41
C ASP A 77 -22.63 -36.11 -1.55
N ASN A 78 -22.50 -36.03 -0.21
CA ASN A 78 -23.13 -36.92 0.76
C ASN A 78 -23.99 -36.18 1.82
N PRO A 79 -25.33 -36.18 1.72
CA PRO A 79 -26.22 -35.47 2.65
C PRO A 79 -26.25 -36.01 4.10
N ALA A 80 -25.50 -37.07 4.43
CA ALA A 80 -25.56 -37.72 5.75
C ALA A 80 -24.60 -37.16 6.82
N GLN A 81 -23.84 -36.09 6.55
CA GLN A 81 -22.87 -35.53 7.51
C GLN A 81 -22.96 -34.01 7.59
N VAL A 82 -24.04 -33.50 8.20
CA VAL A 82 -24.12 -32.12 8.67
C VAL A 82 -24.21 -32.15 10.19
N PRO A 83 -23.11 -31.92 10.93
CA PRO A 83 -23.22 -31.56 12.34
C PRO A 83 -23.56 -30.06 12.38
N VAL A 84 -24.84 -29.77 12.65
CA VAL A 84 -25.26 -28.44 13.10
C VAL A 84 -24.83 -28.29 14.55
N SER A 85 -24.00 -27.29 14.82
CA SER A 85 -23.80 -26.68 16.14
C SER A 85 -24.48 -25.32 16.16
#